data_AF-A0A1M4SYB1-F1
#
_entry.id   AF-A0A1M4SYB1-F1
#
_cell.length_a   1.000
_cell.length_b   1.000
_cell.length_c   1.000
_cell.angle_alpha   90.00
_cell.angle_beta   90.00
_cell.angle_gamma   90.00
#
_symmetry.space_group_name_H-M   'P 1'
#
loop_
_entity.id
_entity.type
_entity.pdbx_description
1 polymer ?
#
loop_
_entity_poly.entity_id
_entity_poly.type
_entity_poly.pdbx_seq_one_letter_code
_entity_poly.pdbx_strand_id
1 'polypeptide(L)'
;MPDQNFIEKLASGFQQSASVKNIFGEPIRAGDKTIIPVARIAYGLGGGFGQGKKNKKHGDSNAITQEDQPIGEGAGGGGGMYARAKGVYEITPGCTRFIPVDNTRQIIAGICIGFLLHTLLVCNRRS
;
A
#
# COMPACT_ATOMS: atom_id res chain seq x y z
N MET A 1 9.91 -27.38 6.54
CA MET A 1 10.56 -26.25 7.24
C MET A 1 10.70 -25.13 6.22
N PRO A 2 10.34 -23.87 6.52
CA PRO A 2 10.64 -22.77 5.60
C PRO A 2 12.15 -22.71 5.39
N ASP A 3 12.59 -22.71 4.14
CA ASP A 3 14.01 -22.67 3.79
C ASP A 3 14.64 -21.40 4.38
N GLN A 4 15.65 -21.57 5.24
CA GLN A 4 16.37 -20.47 5.91
C GLN A 4 16.85 -19.42 4.89
N ASN A 5 17.26 -19.86 3.69
CA ASN A 5 17.68 -19.03 2.57
C ASN A 5 16.57 -18.07 2.04
N PHE A 6 15.30 -18.44 2.15
CA PHE A 6 14.19 -17.59 1.68
C PHE A 6 13.93 -16.43 2.64
N ILE A 7 13.93 -16.71 3.95
CA ILE A 7 13.79 -15.69 4.99
C ILE A 7 14.98 -14.71 4.94
N GLU A 8 16.19 -15.21 4.71
CA GLU A 8 17.38 -14.38 4.61
C GLU A 8 17.36 -13.47 3.38
N LYS A 9 16.87 -13.95 2.23
CA LYS A 9 16.64 -13.15 1.01
C LYS A 9 15.57 -12.06 1.20
N LEU A 10 14.49 -12.37 1.92
CA LEU A 10 13.47 -11.39 2.25
C LEU A 10 14.01 -10.31 3.21
N ALA A 11 14.72 -10.73 4.26
CA ALA A 11 15.30 -9.81 5.24
C ALA A 11 16.32 -8.86 4.61
N SER A 12 17.20 -9.37 3.75
CA SER A 12 18.21 -8.56 3.05
C SER A 12 17.59 -7.57 2.05
N GLY A 13 16.51 -7.95 1.34
CA GLY A 13 15.77 -7.02 0.48
C GLY A 13 15.10 -5.86 1.24
N PHE A 14 14.63 -6.12 2.47
CA PHE A 14 14.06 -5.10 3.35
C PHE A 14 15.11 -4.15 3.93
N GLN A 15 16.26 -4.67 4.35
CA GLN A 15 17.35 -3.87 4.91
C GLN A 15 17.87 -2.83 3.91
N GLN A 16 17.97 -3.20 2.62
CA GLN A 16 18.39 -2.29 1.55
C GLN A 16 17.39 -1.14 1.31
N SER A 17 16.10 -1.37 1.61
CA SER A 17 15.00 -0.43 1.32
C SER A 17 14.60 0.46 2.51
N ALA A 18 15.01 0.09 3.74
CA ALA A 18 14.64 0.77 4.98
C ALA A 18 15.64 1.86 5.43
N SER A 19 16.44 2.42 4.52
CA SER A 19 17.35 3.52 4.85
C SER A 19 16.61 4.84 4.97
N VAL A 20 16.96 5.66 5.98
CA VAL A 20 16.48 7.05 6.15
C VAL A 20 16.76 7.91 4.90
N LYS A 21 17.76 7.52 4.09
CA LYS A 21 18.07 8.11 2.79
C LYS A 21 16.91 8.04 1.79
N ASN A 22 15.96 7.13 1.99
CA ASN A 22 14.80 7.01 1.13
C ASN A 22 13.73 8.07 1.47
N ILE A 23 13.77 8.64 2.68
CA ILE A 23 12.81 9.66 3.15
C ILE A 23 13.31 11.07 2.83
N PHE A 24 14.61 11.32 3.01
CA PHE A 24 15.22 12.62 2.76
C PHE A 24 16.13 12.57 1.53
N GLY A 25 15.87 13.45 0.56
CA GLY A 25 16.73 13.62 -0.59
C GLY A 25 18.03 14.35 -0.25
N GLU A 26 18.99 14.31 -1.17
CA GLU A 26 20.24 15.06 -1.05
C GLU A 26 19.95 16.57 -0.91
N PRO A 27 20.60 17.28 0.03
CA PRO A 27 20.41 18.72 0.20
C PRO A 27 20.83 19.51 -1.04
N ILE A 28 19.94 20.37 -1.53
CA ILE A 28 20.19 21.26 -2.66
C ILE A 28 20.42 22.67 -2.12
N ARG A 29 21.61 23.23 -2.37
CA ARG A 29 21.91 24.63 -2.02
C ARG A 29 21.44 25.56 -3.14
N ALA A 30 20.64 26.55 -2.77
CA ALA A 30 20.14 27.59 -3.67
C ALA A 30 20.33 28.95 -2.97
N GLY A 31 21.45 29.63 -3.28
CA GLY A 31 21.82 30.89 -2.63
C GLY A 31 22.11 30.71 -1.14
N ASP A 32 21.42 31.47 -0.30
CA ASP A 32 21.46 31.40 1.17
C ASP A 32 20.55 30.30 1.75
N LYS A 33 19.85 29.55 0.89
CA LYS A 33 18.90 28.52 1.30
C LYS A 33 19.43 27.12 1.04
N THR A 34 19.09 26.21 1.93
CA THR A 34 19.27 24.76 1.74
C THR A 34 17.90 24.10 1.66
N ILE A 35 17.66 23.39 0.57
CA ILE A 35 16.40 22.70 0.27
C ILE A 35 16.63 21.21 0.50
N ILE A 36 15.87 20.60 1.41
CA ILE A 36 15.92 19.15 1.67
C ILE A 36 14.59 18.53 1.21
N PRO A 37 14.58 17.75 0.11
CA PRO A 37 13.39 17.04 -0.34
C PRO A 37 12.94 15.97 0.65
N VAL A 38 11.63 15.82 0.82
CA VAL A 38 11.04 14.81 1.70
C VAL A 38 9.99 13.99 0.96
N ALA A 39 10.11 12.67 1.04
CA ALA A 39 9.14 11.71 0.52
C ALA A 39 8.67 10.75 1.62
N ARG A 40 7.44 10.27 1.48
CA ARG A 40 6.91 9.14 2.25
C ARG A 40 7.00 7.89 1.39
N ILE A 41 7.60 6.84 1.93
CA ILE A 41 7.63 5.54 1.29
C ILE A 41 6.94 4.56 2.22
N ALA A 42 6.16 3.63 1.67
CA ALA A 42 5.81 2.43 2.39
C ALA A 42 5.77 1.20 1.50
N TYR A 43 5.86 0.06 2.17
CA TYR A 43 5.91 -1.26 1.59
C TYR A 43 4.75 -2.08 2.15
N GLY A 44 4.17 -2.93 1.32
CA GLY A 44 3.10 -3.84 1.71
C GLY A 44 3.43 -5.25 1.22
N LEU A 45 3.14 -6.24 2.05
CA LEU A 45 3.24 -7.65 1.71
C LEU A 45 1.91 -8.31 2.08
N GLY A 46 1.47 -9.26 1.26
CA GLY A 46 0.25 -10.04 1.52
C GLY A 46 0.37 -11.42 0.89
N GLY A 47 -0.23 -12.42 1.54
CA GLY A 47 -0.29 -13.78 1.02
C GLY A 47 -1.50 -14.51 1.55
N GLY A 48 -1.86 -15.58 0.85
CA GLY A 48 -2.99 -16.43 1.18
C GLY A 48 -2.77 -17.85 0.70
N PHE A 49 -3.42 -18.79 1.38
CA PHE A 49 -3.44 -20.20 1.02
C PHE A 49 -4.88 -20.70 0.97
N GLY A 50 -5.15 -21.60 0.04
CA GLY A 50 -6.45 -22.25 -0.13
C GLY A 50 -6.29 -23.73 -0.40
N GLN A 51 -7.17 -24.53 0.22
CA GLN A 51 -7.27 -25.97 0.01
C GLN A 51 -8.69 -26.31 -0.43
N GLY A 52 -8.83 -27.06 -1.52
CA GLY A 52 -10.11 -27.58 -1.97
C GLY A 52 -10.60 -28.71 -1.05
N LYS A 53 -11.85 -28.67 -0.59
CA LYS A 53 -12.44 -29.82 0.13
C LYS A 53 -13.15 -30.75 -0.85
N LYS A 54 -12.85 -32.05 -0.79
CA LYS A 54 -13.63 -33.10 -1.47
C LYS A 54 -15.05 -33.11 -0.85
N ASN A 55 -16.07 -32.80 -1.64
CA ASN A 55 -17.45 -33.11 -1.26
C ASN A 55 -17.62 -34.63 -1.31
N LYS A 56 -17.62 -35.30 -0.14
CA LYS A 56 -18.11 -36.68 -0.06
C LYS A 56 -19.61 -36.65 -0.34
N LYS A 57 -20.01 -36.87 -1.59
CA LYS A 57 -21.41 -37.21 -1.90
C LYS A 57 -21.69 -38.57 -1.25
N HIS A 58 -22.59 -38.58 -0.27
CA HIS A 58 -23.18 -39.79 0.27
C HIS A 58 -24.27 -40.23 -0.72
N GLY A 59 -24.15 -41.43 -1.28
CA GLY A 59 -25.15 -41.94 -2.22
C GLY A 59 -24.68 -43.15 -3.01
N ASP A 60 -24.87 -44.32 -2.40
CA ASP A 60 -25.02 -45.67 -2.95
C ASP A 60 -24.09 -46.21 -4.06
N SER A 61 -23.27 -47.17 -3.63
CA SER A 61 -23.20 -48.55 -4.15
C SER A 61 -23.26 -48.76 -5.66
N ASN A 62 -22.10 -48.74 -6.34
CA ASN A 62 -21.56 -49.88 -7.11
C ASN A 62 -20.37 -49.46 -8.00
N ALA A 63 -19.37 -50.33 -8.00
CA ALA A 63 -18.33 -50.53 -9.02
C ALA A 63 -17.26 -49.43 -9.30
N ILE A 64 -16.04 -49.79 -8.87
CA ILE A 64 -14.78 -49.83 -9.64
C ILE A 64 -14.17 -48.48 -10.08
N THR A 65 -13.06 -48.17 -9.39
CA THR A 65 -11.91 -47.33 -9.76
C THR A 65 -12.21 -45.88 -10.15
N GLN A 66 -12.67 -45.08 -9.20
CA GLN A 66 -12.61 -43.63 -9.31
C GLN A 66 -11.26 -43.15 -8.82
N GLU A 67 -10.42 -42.79 -9.78
CA GLU A 67 -9.12 -42.14 -9.63
C GLU A 67 -9.15 -41.10 -8.51
N ASP A 68 -8.11 -41.12 -7.68
CA ASP A 68 -7.87 -40.12 -6.64
C ASP A 68 -7.72 -38.74 -7.28
N GLN A 69 -8.85 -38.05 -7.48
CA GLN A 69 -8.89 -36.67 -7.94
C GLN A 69 -8.00 -35.84 -6.99
N PRO A 70 -6.91 -35.22 -7.49
CA PRO A 70 -5.97 -34.50 -6.66
C PRO A 70 -6.71 -33.36 -5.97
N ILE A 71 -6.62 -33.30 -4.65
CA ILE A 71 -7.12 -32.18 -3.87
C ILE A 71 -6.33 -30.94 -4.32
N GLY A 72 -7.03 -29.98 -4.93
CA GLY A 72 -6.42 -28.74 -5.38
C GLY A 72 -5.95 -27.92 -4.20
N GLU A 73 -4.66 -27.63 -4.14
CA GLU A 73 -4.08 -26.68 -3.18
C GLU A 73 -3.45 -25.52 -3.94
N GLY A 74 -3.55 -24.33 -3.37
CA GLY A 74 -2.98 -23.13 -3.96
C GLY A 74 -2.49 -22.17 -2.90
N ALA A 75 -1.27 -21.69 -3.08
CA ALA A 75 -0.71 -20.56 -2.36
C ALA A 75 -0.56 -19.38 -3.33
N GLY A 76 -0.82 -18.17 -2.85
CA GLY A 76 -0.54 -16.94 -3.57
C GLY A 76 0.06 -15.89 -2.64
N GLY A 77 1.03 -15.13 -3.13
CA GLY A 77 1.65 -14.03 -2.40
C GLY A 77 1.92 -12.86 -3.34
N GLY A 78 1.93 -11.65 -2.78
CA GLY A 78 2.20 -10.41 -3.48
C GLY A 78 2.78 -9.36 -2.56
N GLY A 79 3.51 -8.42 -3.12
CA GLY A 79 4.07 -7.29 -2.41
C GLY A 79 4.13 -6.06 -3.31
N GLY A 80 4.18 -4.88 -2.70
CA GLY A 80 4.26 -3.61 -3.42
C GLY A 80 4.96 -2.54 -2.61
N MET A 81 5.42 -1.50 -3.31
CA MET A 81 5.94 -0.28 -2.71
C MET A 81 5.17 0.92 -3.24
N TYR A 82 4.96 1.92 -2.38
CA TYR A 82 4.46 3.23 -2.79
C TYR A 82 5.42 4.30 -2.30
N ALA A 83 5.72 5.27 -3.15
CA ALA A 83 6.48 6.46 -2.81
C ALA A 83 5.65 7.70 -3.17
N ARG A 84 5.55 8.65 -2.25
CA ARG A 84 4.83 9.91 -2.45
C ARG A 84 5.67 11.07 -1.93
N ALA A 85 6.00 12.02 -2.80
CA ALA A 85 6.62 13.27 -2.39
C ALA A 85 5.71 14.00 -1.40
N LYS A 86 6.28 14.47 -0.30
CA LYS A 86 5.55 15.18 0.76
C LYS A 86 5.82 16.66 0.75
N GLY A 87 7.02 17.07 0.41
CA GLY A 87 7.41 18.46 0.49
C GLY A 87 8.90 18.65 0.44
N VAL A 88 9.31 19.87 0.75
CA VAL A 88 10.70 20.23 0.96
C VAL A 88 10.83 20.98 2.28
N TYR A 89 11.92 20.77 3.01
CA TYR A 89 12.36 21.72 4.03
C TYR A 89 13.17 22.81 3.36
N GLU A 90 12.75 24.06 3.52
CA GLU A 90 13.56 25.22 3.21
C GLU A 90 14.24 25.67 4.50
N ILE A 91 15.56 25.60 4.53
CA ILE A 91 16.40 26.04 5.64
C ILE A 91 17.10 27.32 5.20
N THR A 92 16.92 28.37 5.97
CA THR A 92 17.62 29.66 5.83
C THR A 92 18.36 29.96 7.13
N PRO A 93 19.27 30.95 7.18
CA PRO A 93 19.95 31.31 8.41
C PRO A 93 19.00 31.74 9.55
N GLY A 94 17.82 32.29 9.21
CA GLY A 94 16.87 32.82 10.18
C GLY A 94 15.72 31.87 10.54
N CYS A 95 15.37 30.92 9.67
CA CYS A 95 14.28 29.99 9.92
C CYS A 95 14.33 28.72 9.05
N THR A 96 13.69 27.66 9.56
CA THR A 96 13.40 26.43 8.82
C THR A 96 11.89 26.30 8.66
N ARG A 97 11.42 26.07 7.44
CA ARG A 97 9.99 25.82 7.16
C ARG A 97 9.79 24.62 6.25
N PHE A 98 8.66 23.94 6.42
CA PHE A 98 8.25 22.84 5.56
C PHE A 98 7.24 23.33 4.52
N ILE A 99 7.53 23.09 3.24
CA ILE A 99 6.67 23.46 2.10
C ILE A 99 6.06 22.16 1.55
N PRO A 100 4.76 21.89 1.79
CA PRO A 100 4.10 20.68 1.30
C PRO A 100 3.82 20.76 -0.21
N VAL A 101 3.84 19.62 -0.90
CA VAL A 101 3.51 19.52 -2.34
C VAL A 101 2.00 19.40 -2.57
N ASP A 102 1.25 18.79 -1.65
CA ASP A 102 -0.12 18.37 -1.90
C ASP A 102 -1.20 19.26 -1.25
N ASN A 103 -2.12 19.75 -2.08
CA ASN A 103 -3.34 20.49 -1.69
C ASN A 103 -4.50 19.57 -1.26
N THR A 104 -4.19 18.39 -0.69
CA THR A 104 -5.15 17.34 -0.36
C THR A 104 -6.33 17.86 0.49
N ARG A 105 -6.08 18.79 1.42
CA ARG A 105 -7.12 19.43 2.24
C ARG A 105 -8.16 20.20 1.42
N GLN A 106 -7.74 20.93 0.39
CA GLN A 106 -8.63 21.73 -0.43
C GLN A 106 -9.53 20.84 -1.31
N ILE A 107 -8.98 19.75 -1.84
CA ILE A 107 -9.74 18.78 -2.64
C ILE A 107 -10.80 18.09 -1.78
N ILE A 108 -10.44 17.60 -0.58
CA ILE A 108 -11.38 16.97 0.35
C ILE A 108 -12.48 17.96 0.75
N ALA A 109 -12.11 19.20 1.08
CA ALA A 109 -13.09 20.23 1.40
C ALA A 109 -14.08 20.46 0.24
N GLY A 110 -13.58 20.53 -1.00
CA GLY A 110 -14.42 20.64 -2.19
C GLY A 110 -15.38 19.45 -2.35
N ILE A 111 -14.92 18.23 -2.13
CA ILE A 111 -15.77 17.02 -2.19
C ILE A 111 -16.86 17.06 -1.11
N CYS A 112 -16.51 17.41 0.13
CA CYS A 112 -17.48 17.52 1.23
C CYS A 112 -18.53 18.59 0.95
N ILE A 113 -18.12 19.76 0.48
CA ILE A 113 -19.03 20.86 0.11
C ILE A 113 -19.94 20.42 -1.04
N GLY A 114 -19.39 19.79 -2.08
CA GLY A 114 -20.18 19.27 -3.20
C GLY A 114 -21.20 18.22 -2.78
N PHE A 115 -20.81 17.31 -1.88
CA PHE A 115 -21.72 16.29 -1.34
C PHE A 115 -22.84 16.91 -0.50
N LEU A 116 -22.52 17.88 0.37
CA LEU A 116 -23.50 18.62 1.17
C LEU A 116 -24.49 19.41 0.29
N LEU A 117 -24.00 20.07 -0.76
CA LEU A 117 -24.86 20.79 -1.70
C LEU A 117 -25.76 19.83 -2.48
N HIS A 118 -25.24 18.66 -2.87
CA HIS A 118 -26.00 17.64 -3.58
C HIS A 118 -27.13 17.08 -2.72
N THR A 119 -26.85 16.72 -1.47
CA THR A 119 -27.88 16.20 -0.55
C THR A 119 -28.92 17.26 -0.23
N LEU A 120 -28.51 18.52 -0.02
CA LEU A 120 -29.42 19.63 0.23
C LEU A 120 -30.35 19.88 -0.97
N LEU A 121 -29.83 19.88 -2.20
CA LEU A 121 -30.65 20.01 -3.42
C LEU A 121 -31.59 18.82 -3.64
N VAL A 122 -31.16 17.59 -3.37
CA VAL A 122 -32.02 16.40 -3.50
C VAL A 122 -33.11 16.38 -2.44
N CYS A 123 -32.80 16.73 -1.19
CA CYS A 123 -33.79 16.85 -0.12
C CYS A 123 -34.79 17.98 -0.41
N ASN A 124 -34.33 19.12 -0.94
CA ASN A 124 -35.20 20.25 -1.29
C ASN A 124 -36.11 19.97 -2.50
N ARG A 125 -35.82 18.96 -3.33
CA ARG A 125 -36.71 18.51 -4.42
C ARG A 125 -37.68 17.40 -4.00
N ARG A 126 -37.56 16.88 -2.77
CA ARG A 126 -38.39 15.79 -2.22
C ARG A 126 -39.41 16.26 -1.17
N SER A 127 -39.41 17.55 -0.80
CA SER A 127 -40.51 18.22 -0.09
C SER A 127 -41.36 19.00 -1.08
#